data_AF-A0AAV8GQS2-F1
#
_entry.id   AF-A0AAV8GQS2-F1
#
_cell.length_a   1.000
_cell.length_b   1.000
_cell.length_c   1.000
_cell.angle_alpha   90.00
_cell.angle_beta   90.00
_cell.angle_gamma   90.00
#
_symmetry.space_group_name_H-M   'P 1'
#
loop_
_entity.id
_entity.type
_entity.pdbx_description
1 polymer ?
#
loop_
_entity_poly.entity_id
_entity_poly.type
_entity_poly.pdbx_seq_one_letter_code
_entity_poly.pdbx_strand_id
1 'polypeptide(L)'
;MDVLWFRNPLRHIAITSDLAFASDFFFGDEDQIEPSAPNGGFMYVKSSNKTIEFFKNWQDQRVNYPDKHDQDVLNNIKVEFSKKFQVKMQFVNTLYTAGFCEMSKDISKVCTVHANCCVGLQAKLLDLRSILDDWKAYKSIPPWAKEKETFRFRDHGICIHPIKK
;
A
#
# COMPACT_ATOMS: atom_id res chain seq x y z
N MET A 1 7.22 0.76 13.75
CA MET A 1 6.08 0.01 13.19
C MET A 1 5.38 0.94 12.22
N ASP A 2 5.35 0.59 10.95
CA ASP A 2 4.68 1.40 9.91
C ASP A 2 3.56 0.61 9.21
N VAL A 3 3.59 -0.73 9.30
CA VAL A 3 2.64 -1.61 8.60
C VAL A 3 2.06 -2.63 9.57
N LEU A 4 0.75 -2.85 9.51
CA LEU A 4 0.05 -3.98 10.12
C LEU A 4 -0.31 -4.99 9.03
N TRP A 5 -0.20 -6.28 9.35
CA TRP A 5 -0.45 -7.37 8.41
C TRP A 5 -1.51 -8.32 8.97
N PHE A 6 -2.64 -8.44 8.27
CA PHE A 6 -3.85 -9.14 8.73
C PHE A 6 -4.16 -10.41 7.94
N ARG A 7 -3.88 -10.41 6.63
CA ARG A 7 -4.19 -11.51 5.70
C ARG A 7 -3.11 -11.63 4.63
N ASN A 8 -3.16 -12.67 3.80
CA ASN A 8 -2.18 -12.87 2.73
C ASN A 8 -2.46 -11.98 1.51
N PRO A 9 -1.68 -10.91 1.25
CA PRO A 9 -1.86 -10.02 0.09
C PRO A 9 -1.51 -10.70 -1.25
N LEU A 10 -0.74 -11.80 -1.24
CA LEU A 10 -0.34 -12.49 -2.47
C LEU A 10 -1.53 -13.03 -3.28
N ARG A 11 -2.71 -13.18 -2.65
CA ARG A 11 -3.96 -13.58 -3.32
C ARG A 11 -4.52 -12.50 -4.25
N HIS A 12 -4.04 -11.26 -4.13
CA HIS A 12 -4.46 -10.11 -4.92
C HIS A 12 -3.42 -9.72 -5.97
N ILE A 13 -2.45 -10.60 -6.24
CA ILE A 13 -1.41 -10.36 -7.22
C ILE A 13 -1.68 -11.22 -8.45
N ALA A 14 -1.73 -10.58 -9.62
CA ALA A 14 -1.88 -11.30 -10.86
C ALA A 14 -0.63 -12.16 -11.14
N ILE A 15 -0.84 -13.38 -11.63
CA ILE A 15 0.24 -14.33 -11.96
C ILE A 15 1.20 -13.77 -13.02
N THR A 16 0.70 -12.84 -13.84
CA THR A 16 1.45 -12.14 -14.90
C THR A 16 2.27 -10.96 -14.40
N SER A 17 2.08 -10.51 -13.16
CA SER A 17 2.79 -9.36 -12.59
C SER A 17 4.25 -9.71 -12.29
N ASP A 18 5.15 -8.82 -12.70
CA ASP A 18 6.57 -8.91 -12.31
C ASP A 18 6.83 -8.16 -11.01
N LEU A 19 6.09 -7.06 -10.81
CA LEU A 19 6.12 -6.20 -9.64
C LEU A 19 4.68 -5.93 -9.20
N ALA A 20 4.43 -5.91 -7.90
CA ALA A 20 3.19 -5.36 -7.36
C ALA A 20 3.48 -4.45 -6.16
N PHE A 21 2.78 -3.32 -6.10
CA PHE A 21 2.94 -2.32 -5.03
C PHE A 21 1.59 -2.02 -4.38
N ALA A 22 1.59 -1.75 -3.08
CA ALA A 22 0.53 -0.93 -2.48
C ALA A 22 0.60 0.49 -3.06
N SER A 23 -0.50 1.23 -2.98
CA SER A 23 -0.59 2.62 -3.47
C SER A 23 -1.26 3.53 -2.45
N ASP A 24 -0.93 4.82 -2.51
CA ASP A 24 -1.55 5.84 -1.65
C ASP A 24 -3.03 6.04 -1.99
N PHE A 25 -3.37 5.93 -3.28
CA PHE A 25 -4.74 6.00 -3.79
C PHE A 25 -4.95 4.98 -4.91
N PHE A 26 -6.16 4.43 -5.00
CA PHE A 26 -6.58 3.54 -6.06
C PHE A 26 -7.42 4.27 -7.12
N PHE A 27 -6.97 4.23 -8.38
CA PHE A 27 -7.60 4.95 -9.49
C PHE A 27 -8.55 4.09 -10.34
N GLY A 28 -8.98 2.92 -9.82
CA GLY A 28 -9.97 2.07 -10.47
C GLY A 28 -9.41 0.95 -11.35
N ASP A 29 -8.11 0.99 -11.66
CA ASP A 29 -7.42 0.02 -12.52
C ASP A 29 -6.04 -0.33 -11.93
N GLU A 30 -5.82 -1.62 -11.67
CA GLU A 30 -4.58 -2.10 -11.05
C GLU A 30 -3.38 -2.10 -12.01
N ASP A 31 -3.61 -2.03 -13.33
CA ASP A 31 -2.54 -2.06 -14.34
C ASP A 31 -2.18 -0.64 -14.86
N GLN A 32 -2.87 0.40 -14.40
CA GLN A 32 -2.57 1.78 -14.78
C GLN A 32 -1.34 2.33 -14.06
N ILE A 33 -0.24 2.51 -14.78
CA ILE A 33 1.05 2.93 -14.20
C ILE A 33 1.13 4.44 -13.95
N GLU A 34 0.64 5.26 -14.88
CA GLU A 34 0.82 6.71 -14.84
C GLU A 34 0.14 7.38 -13.63
N PRO A 35 -1.18 7.18 -13.38
CA PRO A 35 -1.84 7.82 -12.25
C PRO A 35 -1.51 7.17 -10.90
N SER A 36 -1.18 5.88 -10.86
CA SER A 36 -0.97 5.13 -9.62
C SER A 36 0.18 5.67 -8.77
N ALA A 37 -0.04 5.92 -7.49
CA ALA A 37 1.00 6.41 -6.59
C ALA A 37 1.50 5.27 -5.69
N PRO A 38 2.49 4.45 -6.12
CA PRO A 38 3.01 3.35 -5.30
C PRO A 38 3.51 3.86 -3.96
N ASN A 39 3.39 3.03 -2.92
CA ASN A 39 4.00 3.28 -1.63
C ASN A 39 4.74 2.06 -1.08
N GLY A 40 5.47 2.29 0.01
CA GLY A 40 6.27 1.28 0.68
C GLY A 40 5.50 0.30 1.57
N GLY A 41 4.17 0.38 1.64
CA GLY A 41 3.34 -0.41 2.54
C GLY A 41 3.28 -1.89 2.21
N PHE A 42 3.45 -2.23 0.94
CA PHE A 42 3.58 -3.60 0.45
C PHE A 42 4.29 -3.61 -0.90
N MET A 43 5.18 -4.58 -1.10
CA MET A 43 5.85 -4.81 -2.36
C MET A 43 6.01 -6.31 -2.61
N TYR A 44 5.69 -6.74 -3.82
CA TYR A 44 6.00 -8.06 -4.35
C TYR A 44 6.89 -7.93 -5.57
N VAL A 45 7.85 -8.84 -5.69
CA VAL A 45 8.79 -8.89 -6.81
C VAL A 45 8.95 -10.35 -7.22
N LYS A 46 8.67 -10.64 -8.50
CA LYS A 46 9.05 -11.89 -9.12
C LYS A 46 10.52 -11.82 -9.55
N SER A 47 11.36 -12.69 -9.01
CA SER A 47 12.78 -12.71 -9.36
C SER A 47 12.98 -13.11 -10.82
N SER A 48 13.66 -12.26 -11.58
CA SER A 48 14.01 -12.45 -12.99
C SER A 48 15.12 -11.48 -13.39
N ASN A 49 15.77 -11.72 -14.53
CA ASN A 49 16.81 -10.80 -15.01
C ASN A 49 16.27 -9.37 -15.22
N LYS A 50 15.05 -9.21 -15.73
CA LYS A 50 14.45 -7.89 -15.94
C LYS A 50 14.14 -7.15 -14.65
N THR A 51 13.67 -7.84 -13.60
CA THR A 51 13.41 -7.21 -12.30
C THR A 51 14.71 -6.89 -11.58
N ILE A 52 15.75 -7.71 -11.71
CA ILE A 52 17.10 -7.39 -11.19
C ILE A 52 17.63 -6.10 -11.85
N GLU A 53 17.57 -6.01 -13.18
CA GLU A 53 18.04 -4.82 -13.90
C GLU A 53 17.20 -3.57 -13.57
N PHE A 54 15.88 -3.72 -13.44
CA PHE A 54 14.99 -2.67 -12.97
C PHE A 54 15.44 -2.10 -11.62
N PHE A 55 15.69 -2.96 -10.62
CA PHE A 55 16.06 -2.51 -9.27
C PHE A 55 17.44 -1.85 -9.20
N LYS A 56 18.43 -2.38 -9.93
CA LYS A 56 19.75 -1.74 -10.03
C LYS A 56 19.63 -0.32 -10.58
N ASN A 57 18.92 -0.17 -11.69
CA ASN A 57 18.74 1.12 -12.33
C ASN A 57 17.88 2.06 -11.48
N TRP A 58 16.89 1.55 -10.74
CA TRP A 58 16.08 2.38 -9.84
C TRP A 58 16.93 2.92 -8.70
N GLN A 59 17.79 2.09 -8.11
CA GLN A 59 18.75 2.52 -7.10
C GLN A 59 19.67 3.61 -7.66
N ASP A 60 20.18 3.44 -8.88
CA ASP A 60 21.06 4.43 -9.53
C ASP A 60 20.34 5.77 -9.77
N GLN A 61 19.02 5.78 -9.99
CA GLN A 61 18.26 7.03 -10.16
C GLN A 61 18.25 7.92 -8.93
N ARG A 62 18.55 7.41 -7.73
CA ARG A 62 18.62 8.23 -6.51
C ARG A 62 19.54 9.44 -6.66
N VAL A 63 20.64 9.33 -7.43
CA VAL A 63 21.58 10.43 -7.63
C VAL A 63 20.98 11.59 -8.42
N ASN A 64 19.95 11.33 -9.24
CA ASN A 64 19.25 12.35 -10.02
C ASN A 64 18.13 13.04 -9.21
N TYR A 65 17.84 12.56 -8.01
CA TYR A 65 16.76 13.04 -7.16
C TYR A 65 17.21 13.12 -5.68
N PRO A 66 18.21 13.95 -5.32
CA PRO A 66 18.84 13.95 -4.01
C PRO A 66 17.89 14.25 -2.83
N ASP A 67 16.82 15.01 -3.06
CA ASP A 67 15.86 15.40 -2.03
C ASP A 67 14.59 14.53 -2.00
N LYS A 68 14.55 13.45 -2.80
CA LYS A 68 13.39 12.56 -2.91
C LYS A 68 13.68 11.21 -2.28
N HIS A 69 12.69 10.66 -1.59
CA HIS A 69 12.77 9.28 -1.09
C HIS A 69 12.45 8.27 -2.20
N ASP A 70 12.73 6.98 -1.94
CA ASP A 70 12.60 5.90 -2.94
C ASP A 70 11.25 5.85 -3.66
N GLN A 71 10.15 6.02 -2.92
CA GLN A 71 8.79 6.06 -3.49
C GLN A 71 8.60 7.24 -4.47
N ASP A 72 9.14 8.41 -4.17
CA ASP A 72 9.06 9.57 -5.06
C ASP A 72 9.91 9.35 -6.31
N VAL A 73 11.11 8.78 -6.15
CA VAL A 73 11.95 8.41 -7.28
C VAL A 73 11.21 7.44 -8.20
N LEU A 74 10.60 6.38 -7.65
CA LEU A 74 9.80 5.43 -8.42
C LEU A 74 8.64 6.12 -9.14
N ASN A 75 7.93 7.03 -8.46
CA ASN A 75 6.86 7.81 -9.06
C ASN A 75 7.30 8.59 -10.30
N ASN A 76 8.53 9.11 -10.30
CA ASN A 76 9.07 9.88 -11.43
C ASN A 76 9.48 8.99 -12.61
N ILE A 77 9.87 7.73 -12.38
CA ILE A 77 10.49 6.88 -13.41
C ILE A 77 9.65 5.67 -13.83
N LYS A 78 8.61 5.29 -13.06
CA LYS A 78 7.83 4.04 -13.23
C LYS A 78 7.32 3.78 -14.65
N VAL A 79 6.84 4.82 -15.35
CA VAL A 79 6.30 4.70 -16.72
C VAL A 79 7.42 4.38 -17.71
N GLU A 80 8.51 5.14 -17.66
CA GLU A 80 9.67 4.91 -18.52
C GLU A 80 10.30 3.55 -18.23
N PHE A 81 10.50 3.24 -16.95
CA PHE A 81 11.17 2.02 -16.53
C PHE A 81 10.35 0.76 -16.81
N SER A 82 9.01 0.81 -16.65
CA SER A 82 8.15 -0.29 -17.05
C SER A 82 8.34 -0.63 -18.53
N LYS A 83 8.37 0.39 -19.39
CA LYS A 83 8.61 0.22 -20.84
C LYS A 83 10.03 -0.27 -21.14
N LYS A 84 11.05 0.38 -20.56
CA LYS A 84 12.47 0.09 -20.79
C LYS A 84 12.85 -1.34 -20.38
N PHE A 85 12.42 -1.78 -19.20
CA PHE A 85 12.75 -3.11 -18.67
C PHE A 85 11.69 -4.17 -18.96
N GLN A 86 10.59 -3.81 -19.63
CA GLN A 86 9.48 -4.70 -19.96
C GLN A 86 8.91 -5.42 -18.72
N VAL A 87 8.83 -4.68 -17.61
CA VAL A 87 8.25 -5.16 -16.35
C VAL A 87 6.77 -4.76 -16.27
N LYS A 88 5.93 -5.74 -15.98
CA LYS A 88 4.51 -5.54 -15.69
C LYS A 88 4.36 -5.17 -14.22
N MET A 89 3.87 -3.96 -13.97
CA MET A 89 3.59 -3.44 -12.64
C MET A 89 2.11 -3.52 -12.36
N GLN A 90 1.78 -3.99 -11.17
CA GLN A 90 0.42 -3.97 -10.63
C GLN A 90 0.37 -3.07 -9.39
N PHE A 91 -0.69 -2.29 -9.27
CA PHE A 91 -0.98 -1.42 -8.14
C PHE A 91 -2.19 -1.97 -7.40
N VAL A 92 -1.92 -2.69 -6.31
CA VAL A 92 -2.93 -3.45 -5.59
C VAL A 92 -3.97 -2.49 -5.00
N ASN A 93 -5.25 -2.80 -5.20
CA ASN A 93 -6.35 -1.99 -4.72
C ASN A 93 -6.25 -1.72 -3.21
N THR A 94 -6.44 -0.46 -2.80
CA THR A 94 -6.40 0.00 -1.39
C THR A 94 -7.47 -0.65 -0.50
N LEU A 95 -8.48 -1.30 -1.10
CA LEU A 95 -9.38 -2.23 -0.42
C LEU A 95 -8.62 -3.36 0.30
N TYR A 96 -7.52 -3.85 -0.29
CA TYR A 96 -6.67 -4.93 0.22
C TYR A 96 -5.38 -4.42 0.85
N THR A 97 -4.74 -3.41 0.27
CA THR A 97 -3.52 -2.79 0.82
C THR A 97 -3.82 -1.35 1.22
N ALA A 98 -4.48 -1.19 2.36
CA ALA A 98 -4.97 0.09 2.83
C ALA A 98 -3.85 0.97 3.39
N GLY A 99 -4.12 2.26 3.49
CA GLY A 99 -3.27 3.20 4.18
C GLY A 99 -4.04 4.35 4.82
N PHE A 100 -3.36 5.26 5.53
CA PHE A 100 -4.02 6.47 6.02
C PHE A 100 -4.33 7.48 4.91
N CYS A 101 -3.63 7.44 3.77
CA CYS A 101 -4.02 8.23 2.59
C CYS A 101 -5.41 7.78 2.06
N GLU A 102 -5.65 6.47 2.01
CA GLU A 102 -6.91 5.87 1.58
C GLU A 102 -7.20 4.60 2.42
N MET A 103 -8.06 4.76 3.42
CA MET A 103 -8.43 3.68 4.32
C MET A 103 -9.42 2.72 3.63
N SER A 104 -9.25 1.41 3.85
CA SER A 104 -10.19 0.42 3.34
C SER A 104 -11.57 0.58 3.96
N LYS A 105 -12.59 0.48 3.12
CA LYS A 105 -14.01 0.54 3.50
C LYS A 105 -14.54 -0.81 4.01
N ASP A 106 -13.69 -1.84 4.13
CA ASP A 106 -14.08 -3.19 4.51
C ASP A 106 -12.94 -3.96 5.24
N ILE A 107 -13.03 -4.05 6.57
CA ILE A 107 -12.10 -4.81 7.43
C ILE A 107 -12.08 -6.30 7.05
N SER A 108 -13.16 -6.82 6.44
CA SER A 108 -13.21 -8.23 6.05
C SER A 108 -12.25 -8.57 4.90
N LYS A 109 -11.82 -7.58 4.12
CA LYS A 109 -10.97 -7.74 2.93
C LYS A 109 -9.52 -7.32 3.12
N VAL A 110 -9.27 -6.33 3.98
CA VAL A 110 -7.93 -5.74 4.16
C VAL A 110 -6.85 -6.79 4.49
N CYS A 111 -5.73 -6.73 3.78
CA CYS A 111 -4.54 -7.57 4.01
C CYS A 111 -3.47 -6.82 4.80
N THR A 112 -3.19 -5.57 4.44
CA THR A 112 -2.23 -4.71 5.13
C THR A 112 -2.81 -3.32 5.38
N VAL A 113 -2.35 -2.65 6.43
CA VAL A 113 -2.58 -1.21 6.66
C VAL A 113 -1.22 -0.55 6.85
N HIS A 114 -0.87 0.41 6.00
CA HIS A 114 0.34 1.21 6.07
C HIS A 114 0.05 2.60 6.66
N ALA A 115 0.89 3.08 7.58
CA ALA A 115 0.84 4.44 8.09
C ALA A 115 1.51 5.47 7.15
N ASN A 116 1.19 5.38 5.85
CA ASN A 116 1.50 6.40 4.84
C ASN A 116 0.74 7.71 5.10
N CYS A 117 1.07 8.79 4.39
CA CYS A 117 0.50 10.14 4.59
C CYS A 117 0.50 10.65 6.04
N CYS A 118 1.36 10.10 6.91
CA CYS A 118 1.43 10.50 8.30
C CYS A 118 2.86 10.86 8.71
N VAL A 119 2.96 12.00 9.40
CA VAL A 119 4.23 12.53 9.90
C VAL A 119 4.28 12.35 11.42
N GLY A 120 5.42 11.85 11.91
CA GLY A 120 5.70 11.70 13.33
C GLY A 120 5.41 10.31 13.89
N LEU A 121 6.40 9.74 14.58
CA LEU A 121 6.35 8.39 15.13
C LEU A 121 5.19 8.21 16.12
N GLN A 122 4.92 9.19 16.98
CA GLN A 122 3.88 9.10 17.99
C GLN A 122 2.48 9.00 17.38
N ALA A 123 2.19 9.83 16.36
CA ALA A 123 0.92 9.79 15.64
C ALA A 123 0.71 8.42 14.97
N LYS A 124 1.73 7.94 14.26
CA LYS A 124 1.72 6.60 13.64
C LYS A 124 1.44 5.50 14.66
N LEU A 125 2.13 5.50 15.81
CA LEU A 125 1.95 4.47 16.83
C LEU A 125 0.55 4.49 17.46
N LEU A 126 -0.02 5.67 17.71
CA LEU A 126 -1.36 5.80 18.28
C LEU A 126 -2.42 5.26 17.32
N ASP A 127 -2.38 5.69 16.06
CA ASP A 127 -3.38 5.30 15.07
C ASP A 127 -3.24 3.81 14.70
N LEU A 128 -2.03 3.29 14.53
CA LEU A 128 -1.83 1.85 14.28
C LEU A 128 -2.33 0.99 15.46
N ARG A 129 -2.21 1.45 16.71
CA ARG A 129 -2.81 0.74 17.85
C ARG A 129 -4.34 0.72 17.76
N SER A 130 -4.95 1.85 17.37
CA SER A 130 -6.39 1.93 17.15
C SER A 130 -6.87 0.95 16.07
N ILE A 131 -6.18 0.92 14.92
CA ILE A 131 -6.44 -0.04 13.83
C ILE A 131 -6.31 -1.49 14.31
N LEU A 132 -5.28 -1.80 15.12
CA LEU A 132 -5.09 -3.13 15.67
C LEU A 132 -6.21 -3.53 16.64
N ASP A 133 -6.73 -2.60 17.43
CA ASP A 133 -7.85 -2.87 18.33
C ASP A 133 -9.17 -3.07 17.57
N ASP A 134 -9.41 -2.33 16.49
CA ASP A 134 -10.53 -2.58 15.57
C ASP A 134 -10.45 -3.97 14.94
N TRP A 135 -9.24 -4.36 14.53
CA TRP A 135 -9.00 -5.69 13.99
C TRP A 135 -9.33 -6.79 15.01
N LYS A 136 -8.90 -6.62 16.27
CA LYS A 136 -9.22 -7.58 17.35
C LYS A 136 -10.73 -7.66 17.60
N ALA A 137 -11.41 -6.51 17.66
CA ALA A 137 -12.86 -6.45 17.83
C ALA A 137 -13.59 -7.16 16.67
N TYR A 138 -13.18 -6.91 15.42
CA TYR A 138 -13.69 -7.63 14.26
C TYR A 138 -13.44 -9.14 14.38
N LYS A 139 -12.25 -9.55 14.81
CA LYS A 139 -11.90 -10.98 14.97
C LYS A 139 -12.75 -11.68 16.03
N SER A 140 -13.19 -11.00 17.09
CA SER A 140 -14.08 -11.58 18.12
C SER A 140 -15.54 -11.76 17.68
N ILE A 141 -15.97 -11.13 16.58
CA ILE A 141 -17.34 -11.30 16.07
C ILE A 141 -17.50 -12.72 15.48
N PRO A 142 -18.58 -13.46 15.82
CA PRO A 142 -18.83 -14.79 15.29
C PRO A 142 -19.13 -14.76 13.77
N PRO A 143 -18.80 -15.82 13.02
CA PRO A 143 -18.95 -15.83 11.55
C PRO A 143 -20.35 -15.45 11.05
N TRP A 144 -21.41 -15.96 11.68
CA TRP A 144 -22.80 -15.70 11.28
C TRP A 144 -23.22 -14.23 11.42
N ALA A 145 -22.55 -13.46 12.29
CA ALA A 145 -22.78 -12.03 12.44
C ALA A 145 -21.98 -11.21 11.41
N LYS A 146 -20.85 -11.75 10.93
CA LYS A 146 -20.02 -11.10 9.91
C LYS A 146 -20.67 -11.05 8.54
N GLU A 147 -21.49 -12.05 8.23
CA GLU A 147 -22.18 -12.15 6.93
C GLU A 147 -23.26 -11.09 6.73
N LYS A 148 -23.71 -10.45 7.82
CA LYS A 148 -24.84 -9.52 7.80
C LYS A 148 -24.45 -8.06 7.67
N GLU A 149 -23.17 -7.72 7.86
CA GLU A 149 -22.71 -6.34 7.99
C GLU A 149 -21.34 -6.13 7.34
N THR A 150 -21.11 -4.91 6.83
CA THR A 150 -19.77 -4.48 6.39
C THR A 150 -19.09 -3.74 7.53
N PHE A 151 -17.93 -4.22 7.95
CA PHE A 151 -17.16 -3.62 9.05
C PHE A 151 -16.15 -2.62 8.51
N ARG A 152 -16.04 -1.47 9.18
CA ARG A 152 -15.09 -0.40 8.83
C ARG A 152 -14.20 -0.10 10.03
N PHE A 153 -12.99 0.35 9.73
CA PHE A 153 -12.15 0.94 10.75
C PHE A 153 -12.81 2.22 11.26
N ARG A 154 -12.57 2.56 12.53
CA ARG A 154 -12.96 3.86 13.05
C ARG A 154 -12.16 4.93 12.31
N ASP A 155 -12.84 5.98 11.85
CA ASP A 155 -12.20 7.10 11.15
C ASP A 155 -11.41 8.04 12.09
N HIS A 156 -11.25 7.70 13.37
CA HIS A 156 -10.58 8.55 14.34
C HIS A 156 -9.09 8.24 14.43
N GLY A 157 -8.26 9.23 14.09
CA GLY A 157 -6.80 9.13 14.19
C GLY A 157 -6.12 10.45 13.84
N ILE A 158 -4.94 10.70 14.43
CA ILE A 158 -4.14 11.91 14.15
C ILE A 158 -3.70 11.96 12.68
N CYS A 159 -3.47 10.79 12.09
CA CYS A 159 -3.06 10.61 10.70
C CYS A 159 -4.25 10.57 9.73
N ILE A 160 -5.36 9.93 10.13
CA ILE A 160 -6.57 9.76 9.29
C ILE A 160 -7.34 11.09 9.18
N HIS A 161 -7.13 11.98 10.15
CA HIS A 161 -7.57 13.38 10.12
C HIS A 161 -6.39 14.29 10.48
N PRO A 162 -5.62 14.78 9.49
CA PRO A 162 -4.68 15.84 9.78
C PRO A 162 -5.50 17.02 10.31
N ILE A 163 -5.33 17.36 11.58
CA ILE A 163 -5.75 18.65 12.11
C ILE A 163 -5.08 19.66 11.17
N LYS A 164 -5.88 20.35 10.35
CA LYS A 164 -5.39 21.45 9.52
C LYS A 164 -4.70 22.43 10.47
N LYS A 165 -3.36 22.46 10.43
CA LYS A 165 -2.60 23.57 10.99
C LYS A 165 -2.69 24.75 10.05
#